data_AF-A0A412ITH8-F1
#
_entry.id   AF-A0A412ITH8-F1
#
_cell.length_a   1.000
_cell.length_b   1.000
_cell.length_c   1.000
_cell.angle_alpha   90.00
_cell.angle_beta   90.00
_cell.angle_gamma   90.00
#
_symmetry.space_group_name_H-M   'P 1'
#
loop_
_entity.id
_entity.type
_entity.pdbx_description
1 polymer ?
#
loop_
_entity_poly.entity_id
_entity_poly.type
_entity_poly.pdbx_seq_one_letter_code
_entity_poly.pdbx_strand_id
1 'polypeptide(L)'
;MYISVDESQMGVSFLDCFRFCMNDIAYDIILNKPDLDTYEYEIWKRTNREMSLVAIVSLSLDEFKEYYYGDERTTNYRIINKVIVPAIEKMR
;
A
#
# COMPACT_ATOMS: atom_id res chain seq x y z
N MET A 1 -16.46 -10.76 -6.27
CA MET A 1 -15.23 -10.55 -7.04
C MET A 1 -14.08 -10.96 -6.13
N TYR A 2 -13.38 -12.05 -6.45
CA TYR A 2 -12.25 -12.54 -5.66
C TYR A 2 -11.00 -11.87 -6.22
N ILE A 3 -10.45 -10.88 -5.51
CA ILE A 3 -9.23 -10.19 -5.92
C ILE A 3 -8.07 -11.07 -5.46
N SER A 4 -7.44 -11.79 -6.39
CA SER A 4 -6.21 -12.54 -6.14
C SER A 4 -5.01 -11.67 -6.51
N VAL A 5 -4.27 -11.20 -5.52
CA VAL A 5 -2.97 -10.55 -5.74
C VAL A 5 -1.95 -11.66 -6.02
N ASP A 6 -1.36 -11.65 -7.22
CA ASP A 6 -0.28 -12.57 -7.57
C ASP A 6 1.01 -12.17 -6.84
N GLU A 7 1.40 -12.99 -5.86
CA GLU A 7 2.60 -12.76 -5.05
C GLU A 7 3.90 -12.69 -5.87
N SER A 8 3.93 -13.31 -7.06
CA SER A 8 5.11 -13.29 -7.95
C SER A 8 5.33 -11.93 -8.62
N GLN A 9 4.30 -11.08 -8.64
CA GLN A 9 4.32 -9.74 -9.24
C GLN A 9 4.61 -8.63 -8.21
N MET A 10 4.82 -8.99 -6.93
CA MET A 10 5.14 -8.03 -5.88
C MET A 10 6.65 -7.68 -5.88
N GLY A 11 6.98 -6.54 -6.50
CA GLY A 11 8.30 -5.92 -6.39
C GLY A 11 8.37 -5.09 -5.09
N VAL A 12 9.02 -5.64 -4.06
CA VAL A 12 9.19 -4.99 -2.76
C VAL A 12 10.56 -4.30 -2.74
N SER A 13 10.60 -2.98 -2.55
CA SER A 13 11.85 -2.21 -2.55
C SER A 13 11.81 -1.17 -1.44
N PHE A 14 12.23 -1.58 -0.24
CA PHE A 14 12.22 -0.82 1.01
C PHE A 14 10.81 -0.55 1.54
N LEU A 15 10.61 -0.68 2.86
CA LEU A 15 9.34 -0.38 3.55
C LEU A 15 8.78 1.02 3.21
N ASP A 16 9.65 1.92 2.75
CA ASP A 16 9.35 3.30 2.37
C ASP A 16 8.64 3.39 1.00
N CYS A 17 8.77 2.40 0.11
CA CYS A 17 8.04 2.40 -1.16
C CYS A 17 7.86 1.00 -1.78
N PHE A 18 6.67 0.70 -2.30
CA PHE A 18 6.47 -0.57 -3.03
C PHE A 18 5.41 -0.43 -4.12
N ARG A 19 5.42 -1.37 -5.06
CA ARG A 19 4.43 -1.44 -6.13
C ARG A 19 3.62 -2.71 -6.03
N PHE A 20 2.32 -2.59 -6.29
CA PHE A 20 1.45 -3.74 -6.52
C PHE A 20 0.48 -3.49 -7.67
N CYS A 21 -0.06 -4.56 -8.23
CA CYS A 21 -1.07 -4.50 -9.28
C CYS A 21 -2.41 -4.99 -8.74
N MET A 22 -3.48 -4.25 -9.06
CA MET A 22 -4.85 -4.63 -8.76
C MET A 22 -5.71 -4.39 -9.99
N ASN A 23 -6.35 -5.44 -10.52
CA ASN A 23 -7.19 -5.37 -11.73
C ASN A 23 -6.46 -4.73 -12.93
N ASP A 24 -5.25 -5.20 -13.23
CA ASP A 24 -4.37 -4.68 -14.30
C ASP A 24 -3.94 -3.21 -14.16
N ILE A 25 -4.22 -2.59 -13.02
CA ILE A 25 -3.79 -1.23 -12.69
C ILE A 25 -2.63 -1.33 -11.70
N ALA A 26 -1.51 -0.70 -12.05
CA ALA A 26 -0.36 -0.58 -11.16
C ALA A 26 -0.56 0.59 -10.18
N TYR A 27 -0.27 0.33 -8.91
CA TYR A 27 -0.26 1.31 -7.83
C TYR A 27 1.12 1.39 -7.22
N ASP A 28 1.65 2.61 -7.15
CA ASP A 28 2.87 2.95 -6.45
C ASP A 28 2.50 3.46 -5.05
N ILE A 29 3.06 2.83 -4.02
CA ILE A 29 2.83 3.19 -2.62
C ILE A 29 4.09 3.82 -2.07
N ILE A 30 3.92 4.96 -1.41
CA ILE A 30 4.99 5.67 -0.71
C ILE A 30 4.59 5.77 0.75
N LEU A 31 5.46 5.31 1.65
CA LEU A 31 5.29 5.48 3.08
C LEU A 31 6.04 6.74 3.52
N ASN A 32 5.30 7.68 4.10
CA ASN A 32 5.80 8.84 4.80
C ASN A 32 5.66 8.64 6.32
N LYS A 33 6.55 9.29 7.07
CA LYS A 33 6.50 9.34 8.54
C LYS A 33 6.58 10.80 8.96
N PRO A 34 5.45 11.53 9.00
CA PRO A 34 5.45 12.94 9.35
C PRO A 34 5.91 13.18 10.79
N ASP A 35 5.68 12.21 11.69
CA ASP A 35 6.11 12.22 13.08
C ASP A 35 6.42 10.79 13.58
N LEU A 36 6.72 10.66 14.88
CA LEU A 36 7.12 9.39 15.50
C LEU A 36 5.97 8.36 15.57
N ASP A 37 4.74 8.86 15.65
CA ASP A 37 3.56 8.07 16.00
C ASP A 37 2.59 7.90 14.83
N THR A 38 2.94 8.40 13.64
CA THR A 38 2.08 8.40 12.45
C THR A 38 2.82 7.86 11.22
N TYR A 39 2.16 6.96 10.49
CA TYR A 39 2.59 6.36 9.24
C TYR A 39 1.58 6.73 8.16
N GLU A 40 2.01 7.39 7.09
CA GLU A 40 1.13 7.80 6.00
C GLU A 40 1.48 7.10 4.70
N TYR A 41 0.52 6.39 4.13
CA TYR A 41 0.66 5.73 2.84
C TYR A 41 0.03 6.59 1.75
N GLU A 42 0.85 7.18 0.90
CA GLU A 42 0.40 7.78 -0.36
C GLU A 42 0.18 6.68 -1.40
N ILE A 43 -1.00 6.68 -2.00
CA ILE A 43 -1.41 5.69 -2.99
C ILE A 43 -1.48 6.37 -4.34
N TRP A 44 -0.53 6.07 -5.22
CA TRP A 44 -0.45 6.64 -6.56
C TRP A 44 -0.87 5.62 -7.60
N LYS A 45 -1.86 5.97 -8.43
CA LYS A 45 -2.28 5.15 -9.57
C LYS A 45 -1.45 5.52 -10.79
N ARG A 46 -0.94 4.51 -11.49
CA ARG A 46 -0.22 4.67 -12.76
C ARG A 46 -1.11 4.29 -13.94
N THR A 47 -1.32 5.21 -14.87
CA THR A 47 -2.09 4.99 -16.11
C THR A 47 -1.35 5.61 -17.29
N ASN A 48 -1.03 4.84 -18.35
CA ASN A 48 -0.42 5.37 -19.59
C ASN A 48 0.77 6.33 -19.38
N ARG A 49 1.68 6.00 -18.45
CA ARG A 49 2.85 6.81 -18.02
C ARG A 49 2.54 8.05 -17.16
N GLU A 50 1.28 8.33 -16.88
CA GLU A 50 0.87 9.35 -15.91
C GLU A 50 0.72 8.72 -14.52
N MET A 51 1.00 9.52 -13.49
CA MET A 51 0.73 9.18 -12.09
C MET A 51 -0.28 10.14 -11.51
N SER A 52 -1.26 9.61 -10.80
CA SER A 52 -2.29 10.39 -10.09
C SER A 52 -2.41 9.90 -8.65
N LEU A 53 -2.36 10.81 -7.69
CA LEU A 53 -2.63 10.50 -6.28
C LEU A 53 -4.10 10.07 -6.14
N VAL A 54 -4.32 8.92 -5.53
CA VAL A 54 -5.65 8.35 -5.30
C VAL A 54 -6.12 8.70 -3.89
N ALA A 55 -5.26 8.46 -2.90
CA ALA A 55 -5.56 8.64 -1.50
C ALA A 55 -4.27 8.72 -0.68
N ILE A 56 -4.41 9.29 0.52
CA ILE A 56 -3.43 9.19 1.59
C ILE A 56 -4.12 8.49 2.75
N VAL A 57 -3.51 7.43 3.27
CA VAL A 57 -4.04 6.68 4.42
C VAL A 57 -3.06 6.79 5.57
N SER A 58 -3.51 7.36 6.68
CA SER A 58 -2.72 7.49 7.90
C SER A 58 -3.05 6.34 8.86
N LEU A 59 -2.01 5.76 9.46
CA LEU A 59 -2.09 4.80 10.56
C LEU A 59 -1.31 5.38 11.74
N SER A 60 -1.85 5.24 12.94
CA SER A 60 -1.05 5.41 14.15
C SER A 60 0.01 4.32 14.27
N LEU A 61 1.04 4.55 15.08
CA LEU A 61 2.09 3.57 15.37
C LEU A 61 1.50 2.27 15.94
N ASP A 62 0.45 2.36 16.76
CA ASP A 62 -0.18 1.17 17.33
C ASP A 62 -0.97 0.38 16.28
N GLU A 63 -1.71 1.06 15.40
CA GLU A 63 -2.36 0.40 14.25
C GLU A 63 -1.32 -0.23 13.31
N PHE A 64 -0.21 0.47 13.03
CA PHE A 64 0.85 -0.06 12.18
C PHE A 64 1.45 -1.35 12.77
N LYS A 65 1.66 -1.41 14.09
CA LYS A 65 2.17 -2.61 14.78
C LYS A 65 1.25 -3.83 14.63
N GLU A 66 -0.07 -3.65 14.47
CA GLU A 66 -0.99 -4.77 14.23
C GLU A 66 -0.70 -5.48 12.89
N TYR A 67 -0.11 -4.75 11.95
CA TYR A 67 0.26 -5.25 10.62
C TYR A 67 1.74 -5.59 10.49
N TYR A 68 2.59 -5.05 11.37
CA TYR A 68 4.03 -5.27 11.37
C TYR A 68 4.38 -6.72 11.76
N TYR A 69 4.96 -7.45 10.80
CA TYR A 69 5.56 -8.75 11.02
C TYR A 69 7.08 -8.62 10.94
N GLY A 70 7.80 -9.58 11.53
CA GLY A 70 9.27 -9.59 11.55
C GLY A 70 9.95 -9.65 10.17
N ASP A 71 9.16 -9.69 9.09
CA ASP A 71 9.62 -9.53 7.71
C ASP A 71 8.79 -8.50 6.94
N GLU A 72 9.46 -7.81 6.01
CA GLU A 72 8.90 -6.73 5.20
C GLU A 72 7.80 -7.21 4.24
N ARG A 73 7.97 -8.40 3.63
CA ARG A 73 7.03 -8.92 2.63
C ARG A 73 5.66 -9.18 3.26
N THR A 74 5.64 -9.84 4.42
CA THR A 74 4.39 -10.13 5.16
C THR A 74 3.74 -8.84 5.64
N THR A 75 4.54 -7.89 6.13
CA THR A 75 4.05 -6.57 6.55
C THR A 75 3.37 -5.85 5.39
N ASN A 76 4.04 -5.72 4.24
CA ASN A 76 3.50 -5.07 3.05
C ASN A 76 2.25 -5.78 2.53
N TYR A 77 2.24 -7.12 2.49
CA TYR A 77 1.07 -7.89 2.10
C TYR A 77 -0.15 -7.59 3.00
N ARG A 78 0.04 -7.51 4.32
CA ARG A 78 -1.05 -7.18 5.24
C ARG A 78 -1.56 -5.77 5.05
N ILE A 79 -0.66 -4.79 4.96
CA ILE A 79 -1.03 -3.38 4.77
C ILE A 79 -1.77 -3.21 3.44
N ILE A 80 -1.31 -3.85 2.36
CA ILE A 80 -2.01 -3.84 1.07
C ILE A 80 -3.45 -4.35 1.24
N ASN A 81 -3.62 -5.55 1.80
CA ASN A 81 -4.93 -6.20 1.84
C ASN A 81 -5.90 -5.60 2.87
N LYS A 82 -5.40 -5.07 3.99
CA LYS A 82 -6.22 -4.61 5.12
C LYS A 82 -6.45 -3.10 5.12
N VAL A 83 -5.54 -2.34 4.52
CA VAL A 83 -5.56 -0.87 4.58
C VAL A 83 -5.72 -0.28 3.19
N ILE A 84 -4.82 -0.62 2.25
CA ILE A 84 -4.72 0.07 0.95
C ILE A 84 -5.84 -0.33 -0.01
N VAL A 85 -6.07 -1.63 -0.23
CA VAL A 85 -7.12 -2.12 -1.14
C VAL A 85 -8.50 -1.59 -0.71
N PRO A 86 -8.90 -1.71 0.58
CA PRO A 86 -10.15 -1.11 1.05
C PRO A 86 -10.23 0.41 0.83
N ALA A 87 -9.11 1.14 0.96
CA ALA A 87 -9.08 2.57 0.70
C ALA A 87 -9.31 2.89 -0.79
N ILE A 88 -8.72 2.12 -1.70
CA ILE A 88 -8.94 2.29 -3.15
C ILE A 88 -10.38 1.96 -3.53
N GLU A 89 -10.96 0.88 -2.98
CA GLU A 89 -12.33 0.46 -3.28
C GLU A 89 -13.37 1.48 -2.82
N LYS A 90 -13.14 2.20 -1.71
CA LYS A 90 -14.02 3.29 -1.24
C LYS A 90 -14.04 4.52 -2.14
N MET A 91 -13.01 4.71 -2.97
CA MET A 91 -12.84 5.88 -3.84
C MET A 91 -13.36 5.64 -5.27
N ARG A 92 -13.86 4.43 -5.57
CA ARG A 92 -14.54 4.08 -6.82
C ARG A 92 -16.03 4.42 -6.75
#